data_AF-A0AAQ0JC25-F1
#
_entry.id   AF-A0AAQ0JC25-F1
#
_cell.length_a   1.000
_cell.length_b   1.000
_cell.length_c   1.000
_cell.angle_alpha   90.00
_cell.angle_beta   90.00
_cell.angle_gamma   90.00
#
_symmetry.space_group_name_H-M   'P 1'
#
loop_
_entity.id
_entity.type
_entity.pdbx_description
1 polymer ?
#
loop_
_entity_poly.entity_id
_entity_poly.type
_entity_poly.pdbx_seq_one_letter_code
_entity_poly.pdbx_strand_id
1 'polypeptide(L)'
;MIINGKKIKAKEIMEMTGRCERTVRKYFSQPREDYEQTAADRRRQAYELRSQGLKWQQVADKMGCSYHGAVALYRRYVALDMPQNSL
;
A
#
# COMPACT_ATOMS: atom_id res chain seq x y z
N MET A 1 6.88 -13.71 3.88
CA MET A 1 7.78 -13.06 4.84
C MET A 1 9.19 -13.24 4.30
N ILE A 2 10.12 -12.31 4.55
CA ILE A 2 11.50 -12.45 4.07
C ILE A 2 12.39 -12.71 5.29
N ILE A 3 13.12 -13.82 5.27
CA ILE A 3 14.08 -14.19 6.31
C ILE A 3 15.37 -14.56 5.58
N ASN A 4 16.48 -13.90 5.93
CA ASN A 4 17.79 -14.10 5.31
C ASN A 4 17.76 -14.05 3.77
N GLY A 5 17.00 -13.09 3.21
CA GLY A 5 16.84 -12.91 1.76
C GLY A 5 15.94 -13.92 1.06
N LYS A 6 15.41 -14.92 1.76
CA LYS A 6 14.50 -15.94 1.18
C LYS A 6 13.05 -15.64 1.52
N LYS A 7 12.15 -15.83 0.55
CA LYS A 7 10.71 -15.70 0.74
C LYS A 7 10.17 -16.99 1.38
N ILE A 8 9.74 -16.89 2.63
CA ILE A 8 9.23 -18.00 3.45
C ILE A 8 7.74 -17.80 3.71
N LYS A 9 6.98 -18.89 3.72
CA LYS A 9 5.53 -18.93 4.04
C LYS A 9 5.33 -18.98 5.56
N ALA A 10 4.18 -18.49 6.02
CA ALA A 10 3.85 -18.50 7.45
C ALA A 10 3.85 -19.92 8.04
N LYS A 11 3.35 -20.92 7.28
CA LYS A 11 3.31 -22.33 7.69
C LYS A 11 4.68 -22.90 8.05
N GLU A 12 5.70 -22.59 7.24
CA GLU A 12 7.08 -23.05 7.47
C GLU A 12 7.64 -22.46 8.77
N ILE A 13 7.35 -21.19 9.04
CA ILE A 13 7.78 -20.53 10.28
C ILE A 13 7.06 -21.12 11.51
N MET A 14 5.78 -21.48 11.38
CA MET A 14 5.05 -22.15 12.44
C MET A 14 5.67 -23.50 12.79
N GLU A 15 6.01 -24.31 11.78
CA GLU A 15 6.67 -25.60 11.96
C GLU A 15 8.05 -25.45 12.63
N MET A 16 8.82 -24.43 12.25
CA MET A 16 10.13 -24.16 12.85
C MET A 16 10.07 -23.64 14.29
N THR A 17 9.03 -22.89 14.65
CA THR A 17 8.96 -22.14 15.93
C THR A 17 7.93 -22.68 16.92
N GLY A 18 7.07 -23.60 16.49
CA GLY A 18 5.92 -24.08 17.27
C GLY A 18 4.85 -23.01 17.55
N ARG A 19 4.92 -21.84 16.90
CA ARG A 19 3.98 -20.73 17.14
C ARG A 19 2.76 -20.84 16.23
N CYS A 20 1.64 -20.31 16.69
CA CYS A 20 0.42 -20.23 15.88
C CYS A 20 0.55 -19.19 14.76
N GLU A 21 -0.21 -19.39 13.68
CA GLU A 21 -0.17 -18.53 12.48
C GLU A 21 -0.42 -17.05 12.80
N ARG A 22 -1.37 -16.78 13.71
CA ARG A 22 -1.70 -15.42 14.15
C ARG A 22 -0.50 -14.69 14.72
N THR A 23 0.27 -15.37 15.58
CA THR A 23 1.47 -14.81 16.21
C THR A 23 2.57 -14.56 15.18
N VAL A 24 2.79 -15.52 14.28
CA VAL A 24 3.74 -15.35 13.17
C VAL A 24 3.36 -14.13 12.33
N ARG A 25 2.12 -14.04 11.85
CA ARG A 25 1.65 -12.89 11.06
C ARG A 25 1.79 -11.56 11.80
N LYS A 26 1.55 -11.53 13.12
CA LYS A 26 1.72 -10.35 13.96
C LYS A 26 3.19 -9.89 14.02
N TYR A 27 4.15 -10.81 14.09
CA TYR A 27 5.57 -10.43 14.13
C TYR A 27 6.10 -9.86 12.82
N PHE A 28 5.51 -10.26 11.69
CA PHE A 28 5.91 -9.78 10.37
C PHE A 28 5.00 -8.70 9.79
N SER A 29 3.98 -8.25 10.53
CA SER A 29 3.18 -7.11 10.10
C SER A 29 3.98 -5.83 10.27
N GLN A 30 3.90 -4.93 9.29
CA GLN A 30 4.47 -3.59 9.43
C GLN A 30 3.74 -2.79 10.53
N PRO A 31 4.41 -1.83 11.18
CA PRO A 31 3.78 -0.88 12.08
C PRO A 31 2.58 -0.17 11.46
N ARG A 32 1.61 0.22 12.30
CA ARG A 32 0.39 0.90 11.86
C ARG A 32 0.71 2.22 11.15
N GLU A 33 1.60 3.01 11.75
CA GLU A 33 2.03 4.31 11.24
C GLU A 33 2.68 4.18 9.85
N ASP A 34 3.63 3.26 9.68
CA ASP A 34 4.29 2.99 8.40
C ASP A 34 3.30 2.60 7.30
N TYR A 35 2.28 1.78 7.64
CA TYR A 35 1.23 1.40 6.72
C TYR A 35 0.38 2.61 6.29
N GLU A 36 -0.02 3.44 7.25
CA GLU A 36 -0.84 4.63 7.01
C GLU A 36 -0.09 5.67 6.18
N GLN A 37 1.19 5.89 6.49
CA GLN A 37 2.08 6.77 5.73
C GLN A 37 2.23 6.27 4.28
N THR A 38 2.58 4.99 4.10
CA THR A 38 2.70 4.39 2.76
C THR A 38 1.38 4.51 1.99
N ALA A 39 0.24 4.32 2.65
CA ALA A 39 -1.06 4.46 2.03
C ALA A 39 -1.35 5.92 1.62
N ALA A 40 -0.98 6.90 2.45
CA ALA A 40 -1.12 8.32 2.14
C ALA A 40 -0.22 8.72 0.97
N ASP A 41 1.03 8.27 0.95
CA ASP A 41 1.98 8.55 -0.12
C ASP A 41 1.50 7.99 -1.46
N ARG A 42 0.94 6.76 -1.48
CA ARG A 42 0.35 6.20 -2.70
C ARG A 42 -0.86 7.00 -3.18
N ARG A 43 -1.70 7.52 -2.29
CA ARG A 43 -2.83 8.38 -2.65
C ARG A 43 -2.36 9.71 -3.24
N ARG A 44 -1.36 10.34 -2.61
CA ARG A 44 -0.71 11.56 -3.11
C ARG A 44 -0.10 11.35 -4.49
N GLN A 45 0.64 10.26 -4.69
CA GLN A 45 1.24 9.94 -5.98
C GLN A 45 0.20 9.82 -7.10
N ALA A 46 -0.95 9.17 -6.83
CA ALA A 46 -2.04 9.07 -7.80
C ALA A 46 -2.61 10.46 -8.17
N TYR A 47 -2.74 11.34 -7.17
CA TYR A 47 -3.17 12.72 -7.38
C TYR A 47 -2.17 13.51 -8.22
N GLU A 48 -0.89 13.52 -7.85
CA GLU A 48 0.16 14.25 -8.56
C GLU A 48 0.27 13.83 -10.03
N LEU A 49 0.28 12.52 -10.30
CA LEU A 49 0.32 11.99 -11.66
C LEU A 49 -0.93 12.41 -12.46
N ARG A 50 -2.10 12.47 -11.82
CA ARG A 50 -3.31 12.93 -12.49
C ARG A 50 -3.28 14.44 -12.75
N SER A 51 -2.79 15.23 -11.79
CA SER A 51 -2.63 16.69 -11.91
C SER A 51 -1.63 17.08 -13.00
N GLN A 52 -0.65 16.22 -13.30
CA GLN A 52 0.24 16.35 -14.46
C GLN A 52 -0.44 16.09 -15.82
N GLY A 53 -1.75 15.75 -15.83
CA GLY A 53 -2.53 15.54 -17.05
C GLY A 53 -2.46 14.12 -17.62
N LEU A 54 -1.81 13.17 -16.95
CA LEU A 54 -1.72 11.79 -17.43
C LEU A 54 -3.12 11.14 -17.49
N LYS A 55 -3.34 10.29 -18.51
CA LYS A 55 -4.55 9.46 -18.59
C LYS A 55 -4.51 8.40 -17.50
N TRP A 56 -5.69 7.98 -17.01
CA TRP A 56 -5.81 6.98 -15.94
C TRP A 56 -5.06 5.68 -16.20
N GLN A 57 -5.02 5.22 -17.46
CA GLN A 57 -4.23 4.05 -17.83
C GLN A 57 -2.73 4.25 -17.56
N GLN A 58 -2.17 5.40 -17.96
CA GLN A 58 -0.76 5.72 -17.73
C GLN A 58 -0.43 5.93 -16.24
N VAL A 59 -1.38 6.48 -15.48
CA VAL A 59 -1.25 6.57 -14.02
C VAL A 59 -1.18 5.18 -13.40
N ALA A 60 -2.09 4.29 -13.81
CA ALA A 60 -2.12 2.90 -13.33
C ALA A 60 -0.84 2.14 -13.68
N ASP A 61 -0.34 2.29 -14.91
CA ASP A 61 0.92 1.68 -15.36
C ASP A 61 2.11 2.18 -14.53
N LYS A 62 2.23 3.50 -14.31
CA LYS A 62 3.29 4.09 -13.47
C LYS A 62 3.23 3.65 -12.01
N MET A 63 2.03 3.45 -11.49
CA MET A 63 1.82 3.01 -10.10
C MET A 63 1.89 1.49 -9.93
N GLY A 64 1.99 0.73 -11.01
CA GLY A 64 1.96 -0.72 -11.02
C GLY A 64 0.65 -1.28 -10.45
N CYS A 65 -0.48 -0.64 -10.74
CA CYS A 65 -1.80 -1.06 -10.27
C CYS A 65 -2.82 -1.14 -11.41
N SER A 66 -4.05 -1.58 -11.10
CA SER A 66 -5.12 -1.61 -12.09
C SER A 66 -5.69 -0.21 -12.35
N TYR A 67 -6.33 -0.02 -13.50
CA TYR A 67 -7.03 1.22 -13.85
C TYR A 67 -7.95 1.70 -12.71
N HIS A 68 -8.82 0.81 -12.21
CA HIS A 68 -9.73 1.15 -11.12
C HIS A 68 -9.00 1.39 -9.80
N GLY A 69 -7.84 0.74 -9.58
CA GLY A 69 -6.97 1.01 -8.44
C GLY A 69 -6.44 2.43 -8.43
N ALA A 70 -5.92 2.92 -9.56
CA ALA A 70 -5.45 4.30 -9.70
C ALA A 70 -6.57 5.32 -9.44
N VAL A 71 -7.76 5.08 -10.02
CA VAL A 71 -8.94 5.95 -9.80
C VAL A 71 -9.37 5.95 -8.33
N ALA A 72 -9.38 4.79 -7.68
CA ALA A 72 -9.75 4.68 -6.26
C ALA A 72 -8.76 5.41 -5.35
N LEU A 73 -7.46 5.32 -5.63
CA LEU A 73 -6.41 6.04 -4.89
C LEU A 73 -6.58 7.55 -5.01
N TYR A 74 -6.83 8.05 -6.22
CA TYR A 74 -7.14 9.47 -6.45
C TYR A 74 -8.39 9.91 -5.68
N ARG A 75 -9.50 9.19 -5.81
CA ARG A 75 -10.76 9.54 -5.13
C ARG A 75 -10.60 9.60 -3.62
N ARG A 76 -9.82 8.67 -3.05
CA ARG A 76 -9.53 8.66 -1.61
C ARG A 76 -8.63 9.82 -1.20
N TYR A 77 -7.65 10.21 -2.03
CA TYR A 77 -6.86 11.40 -1.76
C TYR A 77 -7.75 12.64 -1.62
N VAL A 78 -8.65 12.85 -2.59
CA VAL A 78 -9.60 13.98 -2.58
C VAL A 78 -10.51 13.95 -1.34
N ALA A 79 -10.96 12.77 -0.93
CA ALA A 79 -11.88 12.64 0.20
C ALA A 79 -11.21 12.73 1.58
N LEU A 80 -9.96 12.25 1.73
CA LEU A 80 -9.32 12.05 3.04
C LEU A 80 -8.11 12.96 3.28
N ASP A 81 -7.32 13.26 2.25
CA ASP A 81 -6.01 13.90 2.41
C ASP A 81 -5.94 15.31 1.79
N MET A 82 -6.90 15.67 0.92
CA MET A 82 -6.94 16.99 0.31
C MET A 82 -7.28 18.04 1.39
N PRO A 83 -6.45 19.08 1.56
CA PRO A 83 -6.73 20.13 2.54
C PRO A 83 -8.04 20.82 2.18
N GLN A 84 -9.01 20.82 3.10
CA GLN A 84 -10.34 21.40 2.91
C GLN A 84 -10.34 22.95 2.81
N ASN A 85 -9.16 23.60 2.87
CA ASN A 85 -9.01 25.05 2.84
C ASN A 85 -8.46 25.62 1.53
N SER A 86 -8.65 24.95 0.40
CA SER A 86 -8.35 25.51 -0.92
C SER A 86 -9.63 25.91 -1.66
N LEU A 87 -10.43 26.81 -1.07
CA LEU A 87 -11.41 27.69 -1.72
C LEU A 87 -11.61 28.93 -0.85
#